data_AF-A0A2D8C9D4-F1
#
_entry.id   AF-A0A2D8C9D4-F1
#
_cell.length_a   1.000
_cell.length_b   1.000
_cell.length_c   1.000
_cell.angle_alpha   90.00
_cell.angle_beta   90.00
_cell.angle_gamma   90.00
#
_symmetry.space_group_name_H-M   'P 1'
#
loop_
_entity.id
_entity.type
_entity.pdbx_description
1 polymer ?
#
loop_
_entity_poly.entity_id
_entity_poly.type
_entity_poly.pdbx_seq_one_letter_code
_entity_poly.pdbx_strand_id
1 'polypeptide(L)'
;MASDKIKKQYLGLSGFVWFFGVVENVLDPLKLGRVKVRCYEWHTPSRGAIPISSLPWAQVIMPANNASISGVGTSPNGLKQGSWVIGFFLDGEAAQQPMIFGSIPGIPSHAAHKDNKGIGFNDPEGRFPTVAHEPDTNRLARNDANNAHVVIAAKNNSKTSNVTIALCGGEKPAANNWAEPNSPYAAVYPNNHVFATQSGHIKEYDDTPNNERIHEYHKSGTFYEIDSQGVKSTRIVANNYTVVAKNDHVYIGGVCNLYIGANCNTFILKDWNIDANNVNLRVRNSFKTTANTKDLTVTGDSKETVTGTTHITRAALNETSAATSQRYTGNYTVRYDLTSEFHHEGDRKTFRGKDDYARHDTGVDYSCPSDPSRTSDENCDDLTVPTVPTSATAVANTDRTDDEVQEAKDSLGD
;
A
#
# COMPACT_ATOMS: atom_id res chain seq x y z
N MET A 1 25.94 28.47 62.86
CA MET A 1 25.02 28.97 63.90
C MET A 1 24.05 27.85 64.24
N ALA A 2 24.04 27.39 65.49
CA ALA A 2 23.01 26.50 66.03
C ALA A 2 21.80 27.32 66.48
N SER A 3 20.65 26.65 66.67
CA SER A 3 19.31 27.17 67.08
C SER A 3 18.48 27.67 65.88
N ASP A 4 17.33 27.10 65.50
CA ASP A 4 16.23 26.56 66.29
C ASP A 4 15.70 25.21 65.77
N LYS A 5 15.86 24.15 66.56
CA LYS A 5 15.14 22.87 66.39
C LYS A 5 13.88 22.83 67.26
N ILE A 6 13.06 23.87 67.20
CA ILE A 6 11.64 23.73 67.56
C ILE A 6 11.01 22.94 66.40
N LYS A 7 10.24 21.88 66.72
CA LYS A 7 9.57 20.94 65.78
C LYS A 7 8.87 21.63 64.60
N LYS A 8 9.63 22.07 63.61
CA LYS A 8 9.16 22.32 62.25
C LYS A 8 9.32 20.98 61.55
N GLN A 9 8.22 20.41 61.08
CA GLN A 9 8.25 19.23 60.22
C GLN A 9 9.00 19.63 58.94
N TYR A 10 10.31 19.40 58.91
CA TYR A 10 11.11 19.61 57.72
C TYR A 10 10.90 18.40 56.79
N LEU A 11 10.55 18.68 55.53
CA LEU A 11 10.47 17.65 54.50
C LEU A 11 11.79 16.87 54.45
N GLY A 12 11.71 15.53 54.53
CA GLY A 12 12.86 14.63 54.49
C GLY A 12 13.52 14.28 55.83
N LEU A 13 13.11 14.89 56.95
CA LEU A 13 13.63 14.54 58.30
C LEU A 13 12.63 13.75 59.16
N SER A 14 11.39 13.55 58.68
CA SER A 14 10.29 12.89 59.40
C SER A 14 10.30 11.35 59.29
N GLY A 15 11.42 10.75 58.89
CA GLY A 15 11.54 9.31 58.62
C GLY A 15 10.96 8.90 57.26
N PHE A 16 11.40 7.76 56.74
CA PHE A 16 10.92 7.20 55.48
C PHE A 16 9.84 6.14 55.75
N VAL A 17 8.58 6.50 55.54
CA VAL A 17 7.43 5.58 55.71
C VAL A 17 6.94 5.17 54.33
N TRP A 18 7.17 3.90 53.98
CA TRP A 18 6.74 3.34 52.70
C TRP A 18 5.34 2.72 52.78
N PHE A 19 4.69 2.55 51.64
CA PHE A 19 3.42 1.83 51.51
C PHE A 19 3.38 1.05 50.21
N PHE A 20 2.50 0.05 50.15
CA PHE A 20 1.99 -0.48 48.90
C PHE A 20 0.46 -0.36 48.88
N GLY A 21 -0.14 -0.37 47.70
CA GLY A 21 -1.58 -0.20 47.58
C GLY A 21 -2.07 -0.28 46.15
N VAL A 22 -3.35 0.03 45.95
CA VAL A 22 -4.01 -0.07 44.64
C VAL A 22 -4.55 1.29 44.23
N VAL A 23 -4.31 1.65 42.96
CA VAL A 23 -4.85 2.87 42.35
C VAL A 23 -6.36 2.72 42.13
N GLU A 24 -7.16 3.62 42.69
CA GLU A 24 -8.62 3.62 42.52
C GLU A 24 -9.12 4.78 41.65
N ASN A 25 -8.31 5.82 41.44
CA ASN A 25 -8.67 6.92 40.54
C ASN A 25 -7.44 7.50 39.83
N VAL A 26 -7.59 7.77 38.54
CA VAL A 26 -6.56 8.34 37.65
C VAL A 26 -7.00 9.66 37.01
N LEU A 27 -8.23 10.12 37.29
CA LEU A 27 -8.81 11.34 36.72
C LEU A 27 -8.36 12.58 37.52
N ASP A 28 -7.07 12.90 37.44
CA ASP A 28 -6.49 14.07 38.10
C ASP A 28 -7.05 15.38 37.50
N PRO A 29 -7.79 16.20 38.27
CA PRO A 29 -8.32 17.47 37.77
C PRO A 29 -7.23 18.45 37.35
N LEU A 30 -6.02 18.35 37.91
CA LEU A 30 -4.88 19.21 37.59
C LEU A 30 -4.03 18.70 36.42
N LYS A 31 -4.30 17.48 35.92
CA LYS A 31 -3.57 16.86 34.80
C LYS A 31 -2.05 16.77 35.06
N LEU A 32 -1.65 16.56 36.32
CA LEU A 32 -0.25 16.38 36.73
C LEU A 32 0.17 14.90 36.71
N GLY A 33 -0.72 13.99 36.35
CA GLY A 33 -0.51 12.54 36.43
C GLY A 33 -0.64 11.98 37.84
N ARG A 34 -1.29 12.71 38.75
CA ARG A 34 -1.55 12.21 40.11
C ARG A 34 -2.59 11.10 40.08
N VAL A 35 -2.53 10.22 41.06
CA VAL A 35 -3.51 9.14 41.23
C VAL A 35 -3.97 9.05 42.67
N LYS A 36 -5.14 8.49 42.90
CA LYS A 36 -5.60 8.16 44.25
C LYS A 36 -5.33 6.70 44.54
N VAL A 37 -4.61 6.45 45.63
CA VAL A 37 -4.20 5.09 46.03
C VAL A 37 -4.86 4.74 47.34
N ARG A 38 -5.45 3.54 47.39
CA ARG A 38 -5.83 2.92 48.66
C ARG A 38 -4.64 2.13 49.18
N CYS A 39 -3.92 2.71 50.13
CA CYS A 39 -2.74 2.13 50.76
C CYS A 39 -3.14 1.02 51.75
N TYR A 40 -2.47 -0.13 51.64
CA TYR A 40 -2.69 -1.30 52.50
C TYR A 40 -2.25 -0.97 53.94
N GLU A 41 -2.93 -1.52 54.95
CA GLU A 41 -2.82 -1.20 56.39
C GLU A 41 -3.18 0.25 56.81
N TRP A 42 -3.16 1.23 55.89
CA TRP A 42 -3.51 2.62 56.19
C TRP A 42 -4.99 2.94 55.93
N HIS A 43 -5.58 2.28 54.95
CA HIS A 43 -6.97 2.49 54.57
C HIS A 43 -7.77 1.20 54.70
N THR A 44 -9.02 1.30 55.15
CA THR A 44 -9.96 0.18 55.16
C THR A 44 -10.38 -0.22 53.74
N PRO A 45 -10.69 -1.51 53.48
CA PRO A 45 -11.28 -1.95 52.23
C PRO A 45 -12.69 -1.37 52.00
N SER A 46 -13.39 -0.86 53.02
CA SER A 46 -14.74 -0.31 52.83
C SER A 46 -14.69 1.07 52.17
N ARG A 47 -15.22 1.20 50.95
CA ARG A 47 -15.39 2.51 50.28
C ARG A 47 -16.50 3.36 50.90
N GLY A 48 -17.40 2.75 51.68
CA GLY A 48 -18.37 3.50 52.49
C GLY A 48 -17.70 4.23 53.66
N ALA A 49 -16.67 3.61 54.26
CA ALA A 49 -15.91 4.20 55.35
C ALA A 49 -14.88 5.23 54.86
N ILE A 50 -14.14 4.92 53.78
CA ILE A 50 -13.22 5.87 53.13
C ILE A 50 -13.54 5.92 51.63
N PRO A 51 -14.36 6.89 51.19
CA PRO A 51 -14.67 7.09 49.78
C PRO A 51 -13.44 7.38 48.92
N ILE A 52 -13.48 7.04 47.63
CA ILE A 52 -12.39 7.36 46.68
C ILE A 52 -12.12 8.88 46.66
N SER A 53 -13.16 9.71 46.77
CA SER A 53 -13.03 11.17 46.81
C SER A 53 -12.26 11.69 48.02
N SER A 54 -12.18 10.94 49.13
CA SER A 54 -11.42 11.36 50.34
C SER A 54 -9.98 10.88 50.36
N LEU A 55 -9.58 9.94 49.49
CA LEU A 55 -8.18 9.53 49.39
C LEU A 55 -7.30 10.71 48.93
N PRO A 56 -6.11 10.93 49.55
CA PRO A 56 -5.15 11.91 49.08
C PRO A 56 -4.69 11.63 47.64
N TRP A 57 -4.33 12.70 46.93
CA TRP A 57 -3.70 12.57 45.61
C TRP A 57 -2.21 12.26 45.79
N ALA A 58 -1.76 11.17 45.21
CA ALA A 58 -0.36 10.78 45.16
C ALA A 58 0.33 11.31 43.91
N GLN A 59 1.52 11.88 44.07
CA GLN A 59 2.36 12.29 42.94
C GLN A 59 3.22 11.13 42.45
N VAL A 60 3.36 10.98 41.14
CA VAL A 60 4.19 9.92 40.53
C VAL A 60 5.59 10.47 40.27
N ILE A 61 6.61 9.76 40.75
CA ILE A 61 8.02 10.01 40.49
C ILE A 61 8.34 9.45 39.11
N MET A 62 8.82 10.33 38.23
CA MET A 62 9.27 9.93 36.91
C MET A 62 10.74 9.47 36.96
N PRO A 63 11.17 8.57 36.06
CA PRO A 63 12.57 8.20 35.92
C PRO A 63 13.50 9.43 35.76
N ALA A 64 14.75 9.34 36.23
CA ALA A 64 15.68 10.46 36.20
C ALA A 64 16.03 10.97 34.79
N ASN A 65 15.86 10.13 33.75
CA ASN A 65 15.99 10.53 32.34
C ASN A 65 14.72 11.23 31.80
N ASN A 66 13.72 11.50 32.64
CA ASN A 66 12.50 12.22 32.31
C ASN A 66 12.49 13.62 32.95
N ALA A 67 12.79 14.66 32.15
CA ALA A 67 13.02 16.01 32.67
C ALA A 67 11.85 16.62 33.47
N SER A 68 10.60 16.27 33.11
CA SER A 68 9.39 16.65 33.85
C SER A 68 9.23 18.17 34.05
N ILE A 69 9.73 18.96 33.09
CA ILE A 69 9.70 20.43 33.12
C ILE A 69 9.27 20.97 31.75
N SER A 70 8.35 21.94 31.73
CA SER A 70 7.91 22.67 30.53
C SER A 70 7.54 21.80 29.30
N GLY A 71 6.92 20.64 29.54
CA GLY A 71 6.53 19.70 28.48
C GLY A 71 7.66 18.84 27.92
N VAL A 72 8.86 18.87 28.50
CA VAL A 72 9.99 18.03 28.11
C VAL A 72 9.95 16.72 28.89
N GLY A 73 9.77 15.61 28.17
CA GLY A 73 9.74 14.25 28.71
C GLY A 73 8.55 13.42 28.21
N THR A 74 8.40 12.23 28.79
CA THR A 74 7.26 11.33 28.68
C THR A 74 6.10 11.78 29.57
N SER A 75 4.89 11.43 29.15
CA SER A 75 3.67 11.72 29.91
C SER A 75 3.72 11.01 31.27
N PRO A 76 3.33 11.68 32.38
CA PRO A 76 3.29 11.06 33.72
C PRO A 76 2.09 10.11 33.91
N ASN A 77 1.39 9.78 32.83
CA ASN A 77 0.24 8.89 32.83
C ASN A 77 0.67 7.48 32.43
N GLY A 78 0.17 6.46 33.11
CA GLY A 78 0.48 5.07 32.78
C GLY A 78 -0.22 4.09 33.71
N LEU A 79 -0.18 4.40 35.02
CA LEU A 79 -0.96 3.70 36.04
C LEU A 79 -2.45 3.71 35.68
N LYS A 80 -3.10 2.58 35.91
CA LYS A 80 -4.53 2.37 35.68
C LYS A 80 -5.22 2.10 37.00
N GLN A 81 -6.54 2.25 37.02
CA GLN A 81 -7.33 1.76 38.12
C GLN A 81 -7.10 0.24 38.26
N GLY A 82 -6.86 -0.22 39.48
CA GLY A 82 -6.45 -1.60 39.76
C GLY A 82 -4.93 -1.83 39.72
N SER A 83 -4.11 -0.87 39.26
CA SER A 83 -2.66 -1.01 39.32
C SER A 83 -2.16 -1.06 40.76
N TRP A 84 -1.35 -2.07 41.06
CA TRP A 84 -0.61 -2.17 42.31
C TRP A 84 0.63 -1.28 42.26
N VAL A 85 0.85 -0.52 43.32
CA VAL A 85 1.93 0.47 43.41
C VAL A 85 2.68 0.37 44.72
N ILE A 86 3.93 0.81 44.69
CA ILE A 86 4.76 1.06 45.86
C ILE A 86 5.14 2.54 45.92
N GLY A 87 5.15 3.07 47.13
CA GLY A 87 5.36 4.49 47.38
C GLY A 87 5.83 4.78 48.80
N PHE A 88 5.86 6.06 49.14
CA PHE A 88 6.17 6.55 50.48
C PHE A 88 5.43 7.86 50.78
N PHE A 89 5.31 8.20 52.06
CA PHE A 89 4.72 9.45 52.51
C PHE A 89 5.82 10.49 52.76
N LEU A 90 5.72 11.67 52.14
CA LEU A 90 6.66 12.79 52.33
C LEU A 90 6.64 13.33 53.76
N ASP A 91 5.50 13.17 54.44
CA ASP A 91 5.23 13.65 55.79
C ASP A 91 5.33 12.56 56.87
N GLY A 92 5.94 11.41 56.55
CA GLY A 92 6.17 10.32 57.49
C GLY A 92 4.87 9.70 58.00
N GLU A 93 4.77 9.50 59.31
CA GLU A 93 3.60 8.86 59.96
C GLU A 93 2.29 9.66 59.84
N ALA A 94 2.34 10.94 59.45
CA ALA A 94 1.13 11.71 59.17
C ALA A 94 0.35 11.19 57.95
N ALA A 95 1.06 10.56 57.00
CA ALA A 95 0.51 9.82 55.87
C ALA A 95 -0.48 10.61 54.98
N GLN A 96 -0.32 11.93 54.83
CA GLN A 96 -1.20 12.77 54.01
C GLN A 96 -0.60 13.11 52.63
N GLN A 97 0.71 12.97 52.44
CA GLN A 97 1.40 13.36 51.20
C GLN A 97 2.07 12.15 50.52
N PRO A 98 1.28 11.25 49.88
CA PRO A 98 1.83 10.08 49.22
C PRO A 98 2.59 10.43 47.92
N MET A 99 3.68 9.72 47.67
CA MET A 99 4.38 9.67 46.40
C MET A 99 4.55 8.22 45.94
N ILE A 100 4.47 7.99 44.64
CA ILE A 100 4.63 6.68 44.00
C ILE A 100 5.91 6.69 43.20
N PHE A 101 6.76 5.67 43.32
CA PHE A 101 7.93 5.51 42.48
C PHE A 101 7.90 4.25 41.61
N GLY A 102 6.93 3.34 41.79
CA GLY A 102 6.85 2.14 40.97
C GLY A 102 5.49 1.45 41.00
N SER A 103 5.25 0.62 39.99
CA SER A 103 4.15 -0.35 39.94
C SER A 103 4.67 -1.77 40.16
N ILE A 104 3.82 -2.64 40.69
CA ILE A 104 4.14 -4.04 40.98
C ILE A 104 3.30 -4.93 40.06
N PRO A 105 3.90 -5.70 39.14
CA PRO A 105 3.19 -6.73 38.39
C PRO A 105 2.97 -7.97 39.26
N GLY A 106 1.90 -8.74 39.00
CA GLY A 106 1.64 -9.98 39.70
C GLY A 106 0.92 -11.02 38.84
N ILE A 107 0.37 -12.03 39.52
CA ILE A 107 -0.59 -12.98 38.94
C ILE A 107 -1.92 -12.74 39.66
N PRO A 108 -2.92 -12.12 39.00
CA PRO A 108 -4.22 -11.93 39.59
C PRO A 108 -4.88 -13.27 39.95
N SER A 109 -5.40 -13.40 41.16
CA SER A 109 -6.18 -14.58 41.57
C SER A 109 -7.60 -14.57 40.98
N HIS A 110 -8.09 -13.40 40.57
CA HIS A 110 -9.41 -13.21 40.00
C HIS A 110 -9.35 -12.15 38.89
N ALA A 111 -10.28 -12.24 37.94
CA ALA A 111 -10.52 -11.16 36.98
C ALA A 111 -11.22 -9.99 37.69
N ALA A 112 -11.39 -8.88 36.98
CA ALA A 112 -12.00 -7.68 37.53
C ALA A 112 -13.34 -7.95 38.25
N HIS A 113 -13.46 -7.49 39.49
CA HIS A 113 -14.68 -7.62 40.28
C HIS A 113 -15.74 -6.61 39.82
N LYS A 114 -16.57 -6.99 38.85
CA LYS A 114 -17.60 -6.12 38.25
C LYS A 114 -18.71 -5.70 39.23
N ASP A 115 -19.01 -6.57 40.20
CA ASP A 115 -20.15 -6.39 41.11
C ASP A 115 -19.76 -5.84 42.49
N ASN A 116 -18.47 -5.81 42.84
CA ASN A 116 -17.98 -5.37 44.15
C ASN A 116 -17.58 -3.89 44.17
N LYS A 117 -18.52 -2.99 43.84
CA LYS A 117 -18.25 -1.54 43.82
C LYS A 117 -18.00 -0.93 45.20
N GLY A 118 -18.48 -1.56 46.28
CA GLY A 118 -18.30 -1.08 47.66
C GLY A 118 -17.00 -1.51 48.35
N ILE A 119 -16.29 -2.48 47.77
CA ILE A 119 -15.01 -2.98 48.27
C ILE A 119 -13.90 -2.23 47.53
N GLY A 120 -12.85 -1.85 48.26
CA GLY A 120 -11.66 -1.20 47.74
C GLY A 120 -10.51 -2.17 47.49
N PHE A 121 -9.34 -1.62 47.13
CA PHE A 121 -8.15 -2.37 46.69
C PHE A 121 -8.35 -3.10 45.35
N ASN A 122 -9.23 -2.56 44.51
CA ASN A 122 -9.51 -3.06 43.17
C ASN A 122 -9.91 -1.90 42.25
N ASP A 123 -9.97 -2.17 40.94
CA ASP A 123 -10.55 -1.22 39.99
C ASP A 123 -12.05 -1.00 40.30
N PRO A 124 -12.50 0.22 40.64
CA PRO A 124 -13.91 0.52 40.90
C PRO A 124 -14.80 0.37 39.67
N GLU A 125 -14.24 0.45 38.47
CA GLU A 125 -14.99 0.29 37.22
C GLU A 125 -15.05 -1.17 36.75
N GLY A 126 -14.34 -2.07 37.42
CA GLY A 126 -14.33 -3.50 37.06
C GLY A 126 -13.79 -3.77 35.66
N ARG A 127 -12.82 -2.97 35.18
CA ARG A 127 -12.16 -3.15 33.88
C ARG A 127 -10.88 -3.97 34.01
N PHE A 128 -10.14 -3.80 35.09
CA PHE A 128 -8.90 -4.54 35.36
C PHE A 128 -8.98 -5.34 36.67
N PRO A 129 -8.32 -6.51 36.75
CA PRO A 129 -7.58 -7.21 35.69
C PRO A 129 -8.48 -7.82 34.60
N THR A 130 -7.99 -7.94 33.36
CA THR A 130 -8.78 -8.49 32.24
C THR A 130 -8.86 -10.00 32.25
N VAL A 131 -7.91 -10.67 32.89
CA VAL A 131 -7.77 -12.13 32.97
C VAL A 131 -7.36 -12.52 34.39
N ALA A 132 -7.70 -13.74 34.80
CA ALA A 132 -7.31 -14.34 36.08
C ALA A 132 -6.25 -15.43 35.85
N HIS A 133 -5.44 -15.71 36.87
CA HIS A 133 -4.45 -16.79 36.90
C HIS A 133 -3.40 -16.72 35.77
N GLU A 134 -3.21 -15.55 35.21
CA GLU A 134 -2.22 -15.27 34.18
C GLU A 134 -1.34 -14.11 34.66
N PRO A 135 -0.01 -14.15 34.51
CA PRO A 135 0.80 -13.01 34.92
C PRO A 135 0.42 -11.72 34.17
N ASP A 136 0.59 -10.56 34.82
CA ASP A 136 0.29 -9.26 34.20
C ASP A 136 1.30 -8.87 33.09
N THR A 137 2.47 -9.53 33.04
CA THR A 137 3.46 -9.35 31.98
C THR A 137 2.83 -9.66 30.62
N ASN A 138 3.04 -8.79 29.62
CA ASN A 138 2.44 -8.94 28.31
C ASN A 138 2.75 -10.32 27.69
N ARG A 139 1.74 -10.98 27.12
CA ARG A 139 1.86 -12.29 26.44
C ARG A 139 2.96 -12.31 25.37
N LEU A 140 3.20 -11.19 24.68
CA LEU A 140 4.28 -11.05 23.69
C LEU A 140 5.67 -11.15 24.31
N ALA A 141 5.86 -10.73 25.56
CA ALA A 141 7.15 -10.85 26.24
C ALA A 141 7.42 -12.29 26.70
N ARG A 142 6.36 -13.05 26.98
CA ARG A 142 6.46 -14.40 27.56
C ARG A 142 6.42 -15.54 26.54
N ASN A 143 5.81 -15.33 25.38
CA ASN A 143 5.58 -16.35 24.36
C ASN A 143 4.96 -17.65 24.91
N ASP A 144 3.87 -17.50 25.69
CA ASP A 144 3.13 -18.65 26.24
C ASP A 144 2.15 -19.21 25.19
N ALA A 145 2.37 -20.45 24.77
CA ALA A 145 1.55 -21.12 23.76
C ALA A 145 0.07 -21.28 24.17
N ASN A 146 -0.22 -21.44 25.47
CA ASN A 146 -1.60 -21.54 25.96
C ASN A 146 -2.30 -20.18 26.00
N ASN A 147 -1.51 -19.09 26.06
CA ASN A 147 -1.98 -17.72 26.16
C ASN A 147 -1.33 -16.84 25.10
N ALA A 148 -1.42 -17.26 23.83
CA ALA A 148 -0.85 -16.50 22.73
C ALA A 148 -1.48 -15.10 22.61
N HIS A 149 -0.68 -14.11 22.20
CA HIS A 149 -1.19 -12.78 21.93
C HIS A 149 -1.90 -12.74 20.57
N VAL A 150 -3.14 -12.23 20.53
CA VAL A 150 -4.01 -12.23 19.35
C VAL A 150 -3.43 -11.52 18.12
N VAL A 151 -2.49 -10.59 18.33
CA VAL A 151 -1.85 -9.81 17.25
C VAL A 151 -1.10 -10.68 16.24
N ILE A 152 -0.51 -11.80 16.68
CA ILE A 152 0.28 -12.67 15.80
C ILE A 152 -0.64 -13.35 14.78
N ALA A 153 -1.75 -13.93 15.26
CA ALA A 153 -2.77 -14.52 14.40
C ALA A 153 -3.44 -13.47 13.50
N ALA A 154 -3.76 -12.29 14.06
CA ALA A 154 -4.39 -11.21 13.30
C ALA A 154 -3.53 -10.75 12.10
N LYS A 155 -2.21 -10.62 12.30
CA LYS A 155 -1.25 -10.29 11.22
C LYS A 155 -1.22 -11.39 10.16
N ASN A 156 -1.00 -12.64 10.57
CA ASN A 156 -0.87 -13.76 9.65
C ASN A 156 -2.16 -14.01 8.83
N ASN A 157 -3.33 -13.81 9.42
CA ASN A 157 -4.62 -13.97 8.75
C ASN A 157 -4.95 -12.82 7.78
N SER A 158 -4.35 -11.65 7.97
CA SER A 158 -4.64 -10.46 7.16
C SER A 158 -3.65 -10.26 6.00
N LYS A 159 -2.65 -11.12 5.86
CA LYS A 159 -1.56 -10.96 4.89
C LYS A 159 -2.06 -10.87 3.45
N THR A 160 -1.41 -10.03 2.66
CA THR A 160 -1.69 -9.97 1.22
C THR A 160 -0.99 -11.13 0.52
N SER A 161 -1.75 -11.94 -0.22
CA SER A 161 -1.25 -13.11 -0.95
C SER A 161 -1.72 -13.06 -2.40
N ASN A 162 -1.10 -13.88 -3.25
CA ASN A 162 -1.47 -14.01 -4.66
C ASN A 162 -1.37 -12.69 -5.46
N VAL A 163 -0.40 -11.84 -5.12
CA VAL A 163 -0.17 -10.59 -5.85
C VAL A 163 0.57 -10.89 -7.15
N THR A 164 -0.07 -10.58 -8.27
CA THR A 164 0.45 -10.81 -9.62
C THR A 164 1.63 -9.90 -9.92
N ILE A 165 2.68 -10.44 -10.55
CA ILE A 165 3.78 -9.65 -11.12
C ILE A 165 3.58 -9.35 -12.60
N ALA A 166 4.18 -8.26 -13.08
CA ALA A 166 3.97 -7.76 -14.44
C ALA A 166 4.38 -8.81 -15.50
N LEU A 167 3.66 -8.83 -16.63
CA LEU A 167 3.91 -9.68 -17.81
C LEU A 167 3.84 -11.21 -17.56
N CYS A 168 3.28 -11.65 -16.44
CA CYS A 168 3.12 -13.07 -16.11
C CYS A 168 1.77 -13.61 -16.59
N GLY A 169 1.74 -14.29 -17.75
CA GLY A 169 0.57 -14.98 -18.31
C GLY A 169 -0.49 -14.08 -18.97
N GLY A 170 -1.40 -14.70 -19.74
CA GLY A 170 -2.55 -14.05 -20.39
C GLY A 170 -3.61 -13.52 -19.40
N GLU A 171 -4.90 -13.47 -19.78
CA GLU A 171 -6.00 -12.91 -18.96
C GLU A 171 -6.17 -13.50 -17.56
N LYS A 172 -5.46 -14.58 -17.23
CA LYS A 172 -5.43 -15.20 -15.90
C LYS A 172 -4.01 -15.11 -15.32
N PRO A 173 -3.82 -14.69 -14.06
CA PRO A 173 -2.49 -14.55 -13.48
C PRO A 173 -1.74 -15.88 -13.50
N ALA A 174 -0.56 -15.90 -14.11
CA ALA A 174 0.34 -17.06 -14.08
C ALA A 174 0.85 -17.33 -12.65
N ALA A 175 1.37 -18.54 -12.43
CA ALA A 175 1.83 -19.11 -11.16
C ALA A 175 2.94 -18.33 -10.40
N ASN A 176 3.30 -17.13 -10.84
CA ASN A 176 4.34 -16.29 -10.24
C ASN A 176 3.68 -15.19 -9.42
N ASN A 177 3.14 -15.53 -8.26
CA ASN A 177 2.62 -14.54 -7.32
C ASN A 177 3.59 -14.40 -6.14
N TRP A 178 3.73 -13.20 -5.61
CA TRP A 178 4.38 -13.00 -4.32
C TRP A 178 3.34 -12.87 -3.20
N ALA A 179 3.77 -13.15 -1.97
CA ALA A 179 2.97 -13.02 -0.77
C ALA A 179 3.77 -12.30 0.32
N GLU A 180 3.07 -11.50 1.11
CA GLU A 180 3.61 -10.91 2.34
C GLU A 180 4.06 -12.03 3.30
N PRO A 181 5.24 -11.89 3.96
CA PRO A 181 5.73 -12.91 4.90
C PRO A 181 4.84 -13.02 6.14
N ASN A 182 4.87 -14.18 6.79
CA ASN A 182 4.26 -14.34 8.13
C ASN A 182 5.07 -13.56 9.17
N SER A 183 4.46 -13.28 10.33
CA SER A 183 5.17 -12.68 11.46
C SER A 183 6.35 -13.58 11.89
N PRO A 184 7.58 -13.05 12.00
CA PRO A 184 8.77 -13.76 12.44
C PRO A 184 8.84 -13.87 13.97
N TYR A 185 7.72 -13.76 14.67
CA TYR A 185 7.67 -13.74 16.13
C TYR A 185 8.09 -15.10 16.71
N ALA A 186 9.21 -15.12 17.43
CA ALA A 186 9.78 -16.29 18.08
C ALA A 186 10.45 -15.92 19.41
N ALA A 187 9.85 -14.97 20.15
CA ALA A 187 10.38 -14.43 21.39
C ALA A 187 10.67 -15.52 22.44
N VAL A 188 11.75 -15.37 23.19
CA VAL A 188 12.04 -16.17 24.38
C VAL A 188 12.19 -15.23 25.56
N TYR A 189 11.38 -15.42 26.59
CA TYR A 189 11.51 -14.67 27.84
C TYR A 189 12.90 -14.90 28.47
N PRO A 190 13.59 -13.87 29.01
CA PRO A 190 13.13 -12.49 29.24
C PRO A 190 13.53 -11.48 28.15
N ASN A 191 13.89 -11.94 26.95
CA ASN A 191 14.59 -11.11 25.96
C ASN A 191 13.69 -10.16 25.17
N ASN A 192 12.37 -10.39 25.12
CA ASN A 192 11.46 -9.50 24.41
C ASN A 192 10.95 -8.36 25.30
N HIS A 193 11.34 -7.14 24.97
CA HIS A 193 10.96 -5.91 25.65
C HIS A 193 9.73 -5.29 25.01
N VAL A 194 8.58 -5.51 25.64
CA VAL A 194 7.28 -5.10 25.10
C VAL A 194 6.73 -3.88 25.84
N PHE A 195 6.46 -2.82 25.08
CA PHE A 195 5.63 -1.71 25.50
C PHE A 195 4.25 -1.82 24.84
N ALA A 196 3.19 -1.87 25.65
CA ALA A 196 1.82 -1.93 25.16
C ALA A 196 0.94 -0.88 25.84
N THR A 197 0.17 -0.15 25.04
CA THR A 197 -0.82 0.80 25.56
C THR A 197 -2.18 0.12 25.75
N GLN A 198 -3.02 0.70 26.60
CA GLN A 198 -4.38 0.21 26.86
C GLN A 198 -5.24 0.05 25.59
N SER A 199 -5.03 0.88 24.57
CA SER A 199 -5.79 0.83 23.32
C SER A 199 -5.32 -0.26 22.35
N GLY A 200 -4.18 -0.91 22.63
CA GLY A 200 -3.59 -1.93 21.78
C GLY A 200 -2.51 -1.43 20.81
N HIS A 201 -1.84 -0.31 21.11
CA HIS A 201 -0.58 0.03 20.42
C HIS A 201 0.55 -0.78 21.05
N ILE A 202 1.47 -1.27 20.22
CA ILE A 202 2.55 -2.16 20.65
C ILE A 202 3.87 -1.66 20.06
N LYS A 203 4.92 -1.66 20.88
CA LYS A 203 6.31 -1.50 20.46
C LYS A 203 7.14 -2.60 21.12
N GLU A 204 7.94 -3.31 20.34
CA GLU A 204 8.75 -4.44 20.79
C GLU A 204 10.20 -4.27 20.32
N TYR A 205 11.13 -4.52 21.22
CA TYR A 205 12.53 -4.74 20.96
C TYR A 205 12.88 -6.12 21.52
N ASP A 206 13.03 -7.09 20.62
CA ASP A 206 13.28 -8.48 20.96
C ASP A 206 14.76 -8.80 20.81
N ASP A 207 15.42 -9.13 21.92
CA ASP A 207 16.83 -9.52 21.97
C ASP A 207 16.99 -11.05 22.00
N THR A 208 15.95 -11.81 21.63
CA THR A 208 16.02 -13.27 21.58
C THR A 208 17.10 -13.72 20.59
N PRO A 209 18.11 -14.51 21.00
CA PRO A 209 19.22 -14.87 20.13
C PRO A 209 18.76 -15.53 18.82
N ASN A 210 19.26 -15.03 17.69
CA ASN A 210 18.93 -15.43 16.31
C ASN A 210 17.49 -15.08 15.85
N ASN A 211 16.70 -14.46 16.72
CA ASN A 211 15.32 -14.04 16.46
C ASN A 211 15.13 -12.58 16.88
N GLU A 212 16.21 -11.79 16.78
CA GLU A 212 16.20 -10.36 17.10
C GLU A 212 15.17 -9.66 16.22
N ARG A 213 14.35 -8.78 16.80
CA ARG A 213 13.21 -8.22 16.08
C ARG A 213 12.83 -6.85 16.60
N ILE A 214 12.46 -5.97 15.67
CA ILE A 214 11.82 -4.69 15.98
C ILE A 214 10.40 -4.73 15.45
N HIS A 215 9.42 -4.33 16.26
CA HIS A 215 8.03 -4.27 15.82
C HIS A 215 7.30 -3.07 16.42
N GLU A 216 6.60 -2.32 15.58
CA GLU A 216 5.71 -1.23 15.99
C GLU A 216 4.35 -1.40 15.29
N TYR A 217 3.30 -1.50 16.10
CA TYR A 217 1.97 -1.89 15.65
C TYR A 217 0.89 -0.94 16.17
N HIS A 218 0.03 -0.48 15.26
CA HIS A 218 -1.18 0.26 15.58
C HIS A 218 -2.38 -0.70 15.68
N LYS A 219 -3.27 -0.48 16.66
CA LYS A 219 -4.46 -1.32 16.93
C LYS A 219 -5.32 -1.69 15.72
N SER A 220 -5.30 -0.86 14.67
CA SER A 220 -6.05 -1.08 13.42
C SER A 220 -5.42 -2.09 12.46
N GLY A 221 -4.16 -2.47 12.66
CA GLY A 221 -3.43 -3.42 11.80
C GLY A 221 -2.29 -2.82 10.96
N THR A 222 -2.08 -1.51 10.99
CA THR A 222 -0.87 -0.89 10.39
C THR A 222 0.34 -1.24 11.25
N PHE A 223 1.43 -1.69 10.64
CA PHE A 223 2.66 -2.02 11.36
C PHE A 223 3.92 -1.84 10.53
N TYR A 224 5.03 -1.80 11.26
CA TYR A 224 6.39 -1.92 10.75
C TYR A 224 7.10 -3.01 11.55
N GLU A 225 7.77 -3.93 10.85
CA GLU A 225 8.49 -5.04 11.46
C GLU A 225 9.82 -5.27 10.74
N ILE A 226 10.88 -5.53 11.50
CA ILE A 226 12.18 -5.98 11.01
C ILE A 226 12.52 -7.29 11.72
N ASP A 227 12.84 -8.34 10.97
CA ASP A 227 13.30 -9.62 11.51
C ASP A 227 14.83 -9.68 11.75
N SER A 228 15.31 -10.83 12.21
CA SER A 228 16.73 -11.04 12.56
C SER A 228 17.67 -11.00 11.36
N GLN A 229 17.13 -11.11 10.14
CA GLN A 229 17.89 -11.01 8.89
C GLN A 229 17.80 -9.61 8.28
N GLY A 230 17.10 -8.68 8.93
CA GLY A 230 16.88 -7.32 8.42
C GLY A 230 15.75 -7.23 7.39
N VAL A 231 14.94 -8.28 7.20
CA VAL A 231 13.78 -8.22 6.32
C VAL A 231 12.75 -7.28 6.92
N LYS A 232 12.48 -6.20 6.20
CA LYS A 232 11.51 -5.19 6.59
C LYS A 232 10.13 -5.47 5.97
N SER A 233 9.11 -5.57 6.79
CA SER A 233 7.70 -5.52 6.38
C SER A 233 7.07 -4.21 6.85
N THR A 234 6.42 -3.50 5.92
CA THR A 234 5.60 -2.32 6.22
C THR A 234 4.20 -2.56 5.70
N ARG A 235 3.21 -2.57 6.59
CA ARG A 235 1.80 -2.75 6.23
C ARG A 235 1.00 -1.52 6.59
N ILE A 236 0.26 -0.99 5.62
CA ILE A 236 -0.68 0.12 5.82
C ILE A 236 -2.08 -0.36 5.46
N VAL A 237 -3.00 -0.33 6.43
CA VAL A 237 -4.39 -0.82 6.23
C VAL A 237 -5.36 0.25 5.70
N ALA A 238 -4.88 1.47 5.51
CA ALA A 238 -5.65 2.63 5.05
C ALA A 238 -4.81 3.45 4.06
N ASN A 239 -5.03 4.77 3.99
CA ASN A 239 -4.25 5.65 3.13
C ASN A 239 -2.80 5.77 3.62
N ASN A 240 -1.86 5.77 2.67
CA ASN A 240 -0.45 6.08 2.91
C ASN A 240 -0.10 7.42 2.24
N TYR A 241 0.52 8.33 2.99
CA TYR A 241 1.01 9.61 2.47
C TYR A 241 2.52 9.67 2.62
N THR A 242 3.23 9.94 1.53
CA THR A 242 4.68 10.14 1.54
C THR A 242 4.97 11.53 1.01
N VAL A 243 5.58 12.36 1.85
CA VAL A 243 5.94 13.74 1.51
C VAL A 243 7.44 13.90 1.72
N VAL A 244 8.18 14.06 0.63
CA VAL A 244 9.61 14.36 0.66
C VAL A 244 9.80 15.79 0.17
N ALA A 245 10.18 16.69 1.09
CA ALA A 245 10.25 18.13 0.81
C ALA A 245 11.45 18.54 -0.06
N LYS A 246 12.38 17.62 -0.32
CA LYS A 246 13.60 17.84 -1.10
C LYS A 246 13.85 16.62 -1.99
N ASN A 247 15.12 16.23 -2.13
CA ASN A 247 15.52 15.08 -2.93
C ASN A 247 15.13 13.78 -2.22
N ASP A 248 14.70 12.80 -3.01
CA ASP A 248 14.53 11.41 -2.58
C ASP A 248 15.42 10.53 -3.46
N HIS A 249 16.37 9.81 -2.85
CA HIS A 249 17.28 8.91 -3.55
C HIS A 249 16.86 7.48 -3.26
N VAL A 250 16.32 6.80 -4.28
CA VAL A 250 15.83 5.42 -4.15
C VAL A 250 16.75 4.47 -4.91
N TYR A 251 17.39 3.55 -4.19
CA TYR A 251 18.21 2.48 -4.77
C TYR A 251 17.64 1.12 -4.37
N ILE A 252 17.38 0.28 -5.38
CA ILE A 252 16.93 -1.10 -5.21
C ILE A 252 17.95 -1.98 -5.93
N GLY A 253 18.85 -2.61 -5.16
CA GLY A 253 19.87 -3.51 -5.72
C GLY A 253 19.33 -4.86 -6.18
N GLY A 254 18.11 -5.21 -5.77
CA GLY A 254 17.38 -6.40 -6.19
C GLY A 254 16.27 -6.11 -7.19
N VAL A 255 15.27 -6.98 -7.24
CA VAL A 255 14.11 -6.83 -8.12
C VAL A 255 13.08 -5.88 -7.50
N CYS A 256 12.55 -4.96 -8.29
CA CYS A 256 11.41 -4.10 -7.91
C CYS A 256 10.14 -4.57 -8.62
N ASN A 257 9.12 -4.97 -7.86
CA ASN A 257 7.79 -5.30 -8.37
C ASN A 257 6.77 -4.27 -7.89
N LEU A 258 6.07 -3.62 -8.82
CA LEU A 258 5.01 -2.65 -8.53
C LEU A 258 3.66 -3.17 -9.03
N TYR A 259 2.72 -3.37 -8.11
CA TYR A 259 1.34 -3.72 -8.40
C TYR A 259 0.41 -2.62 -7.90
N ILE A 260 -0.47 -2.12 -8.78
CA ILE A 260 -1.47 -1.10 -8.45
C ILE A 260 -2.83 -1.65 -8.88
N GLY A 261 -3.70 -1.92 -7.92
CA GLY A 261 -5.01 -2.53 -8.15
C GLY A 261 -6.07 -1.59 -8.76
N ALA A 262 -5.70 -0.33 -8.98
CA ALA A 262 -6.57 0.72 -9.51
C ALA A 262 -5.74 1.68 -10.39
N ASN A 263 -6.12 2.95 -10.45
CA ASN A 263 -5.44 3.95 -11.27
C ASN A 263 -4.05 4.29 -10.73
N CYS A 264 -3.08 4.43 -11.64
CA CYS A 264 -1.76 5.00 -11.37
C CYS A 264 -1.62 6.30 -12.15
N ASN A 265 -1.36 7.41 -11.45
CA ASN A 265 -1.15 8.72 -12.06
C ASN A 265 0.24 9.22 -11.69
N THR A 266 1.04 9.57 -12.71
CA THR A 266 2.37 10.16 -12.53
C THR A 266 2.40 11.53 -13.20
N PHE A 267 2.72 12.57 -12.43
CA PHE A 267 2.87 13.93 -12.94
C PHE A 267 4.28 14.44 -12.65
N ILE A 268 5.09 14.56 -13.71
CA ILE A 268 6.47 15.02 -13.65
C ILE A 268 6.53 16.39 -14.32
N LEU A 269 6.84 17.43 -13.55
CA LEU A 269 6.88 18.83 -14.02
C LEU A 269 8.04 19.12 -14.98
N LYS A 270 9.12 18.34 -14.84
CA LYS A 270 10.37 18.46 -15.58
C LYS A 270 10.54 17.19 -16.43
N ASP A 271 11.78 16.75 -16.63
CA ASP A 271 12.08 15.60 -17.47
C ASP A 271 11.78 14.27 -16.77
N TRP A 272 11.27 13.32 -17.54
CA TRP A 272 11.11 11.93 -17.12
C TRP A 272 11.97 11.04 -18.02
N ASN A 273 13.17 10.72 -17.54
CA ASN A 273 14.15 9.91 -18.27
C ASN A 273 13.98 8.43 -17.90
N ILE A 274 13.96 7.56 -18.92
CA ILE A 274 13.87 6.11 -18.77
C ILE A 274 15.01 5.49 -19.56
N ASP A 275 15.92 4.82 -18.86
CA ASP A 275 17.03 4.07 -19.44
C ASP A 275 16.98 2.63 -18.94
N ALA A 276 16.88 1.68 -19.87
CA ALA A 276 16.74 0.26 -19.58
C ALA A 276 17.25 -0.57 -20.76
N ASN A 277 17.79 -1.75 -20.47
CA ASN A 277 18.20 -2.71 -21.51
C ASN A 277 17.02 -3.11 -22.42
N ASN A 278 15.82 -3.31 -21.84
CA ASN A 278 14.60 -3.62 -22.58
C ASN A 278 13.40 -2.91 -21.94
N VAL A 279 12.52 -2.35 -22.77
CA VAL A 279 11.22 -1.80 -22.34
C VAL A 279 10.10 -2.58 -23.03
N ASN A 280 9.38 -3.39 -22.25
CA ASN A 280 8.21 -4.13 -22.73
C ASN A 280 6.93 -3.45 -22.26
N LEU A 281 6.16 -2.88 -23.20
CA LEU A 281 4.91 -2.17 -22.89
C LEU A 281 3.70 -2.93 -23.44
N ARG A 282 2.82 -3.39 -22.56
CA ARG A 282 1.54 -4.00 -22.90
C ARG A 282 0.39 -3.14 -22.39
N VAL A 283 -0.34 -2.51 -23.30
CA VAL A 283 -1.56 -1.75 -23.00
C VAL A 283 -2.77 -2.55 -23.50
N ARG A 284 -3.71 -2.87 -22.61
CA ARG A 284 -4.86 -3.74 -22.95
C ARG A 284 -5.93 -3.02 -23.78
N ASN A 285 -6.13 -1.74 -23.49
CA ASN A 285 -7.13 -0.91 -24.14
C ASN A 285 -6.42 0.12 -25.04
N SER A 286 -6.69 1.40 -24.86
CA SER A 286 -6.14 2.46 -25.71
C SER A 286 -4.74 2.90 -25.27
N PHE A 287 -3.85 3.12 -26.25
CA PHE A 287 -2.57 3.80 -26.06
C PHE A 287 -2.58 5.13 -26.81
N LYS A 288 -2.57 6.24 -26.07
CA LYS A 288 -2.60 7.61 -26.62
C LYS A 288 -1.33 8.35 -26.22
N THR A 289 -0.68 8.96 -27.21
CA THR A 289 0.50 9.79 -27.00
C THR A 289 0.29 11.17 -27.61
N THR A 290 0.70 12.22 -26.90
CA THR A 290 0.70 13.59 -27.40
C THR A 290 2.01 14.24 -26.99
N ALA A 291 2.72 14.81 -27.95
CA ALA A 291 4.01 15.47 -27.74
C ALA A 291 4.13 16.63 -28.73
N ASN A 292 4.89 17.67 -28.36
CA ASN A 292 5.22 18.76 -29.28
C ASN A 292 6.14 18.27 -30.40
N THR A 293 7.18 17.52 -30.03
CA THR A 293 8.12 16.88 -30.96
C THR A 293 8.23 15.41 -30.60
N LYS A 294 8.33 14.54 -31.62
CA LYS A 294 8.56 13.11 -31.46
C LYS A 294 9.73 12.70 -32.34
N ASP A 295 10.88 12.49 -31.70
CA ASP A 295 12.05 11.90 -32.34
C ASP A 295 12.10 10.41 -32.00
N LEU A 296 12.16 9.57 -33.03
CA LEU A 296 12.26 8.12 -32.89
C LEU A 296 13.42 7.60 -33.72
N THR A 297 14.40 7.02 -33.03
CA THR A 297 15.54 6.35 -33.66
C THR A 297 15.46 4.86 -33.33
N VAL A 298 15.42 4.03 -34.36
CA VAL A 298 15.50 2.57 -34.25
C VAL A 298 16.74 2.13 -35.02
N THR A 299 17.72 1.57 -34.32
CA THR A 299 19.00 1.16 -34.91
C THR A 299 18.94 -0.23 -35.54
N GLY A 300 18.05 -1.09 -35.02
CA GLY A 300 17.70 -2.37 -35.62
C GLY A 300 16.44 -2.26 -36.47
N ASP A 301 15.68 -3.35 -36.53
CA ASP A 301 14.46 -3.43 -37.32
C ASP A 301 13.26 -2.77 -36.62
N SER A 302 12.41 -2.12 -37.41
CA SER A 302 11.09 -1.65 -36.98
C SER A 302 10.01 -2.47 -37.67
N LYS A 303 9.10 -3.06 -36.88
CA LYS A 303 7.93 -3.78 -37.38
C LYS A 303 6.68 -3.22 -36.72
N GLU A 304 5.76 -2.74 -37.56
CA GLU A 304 4.43 -2.34 -37.14
C GLU A 304 3.39 -3.32 -37.71
N THR A 305 2.40 -3.68 -36.91
CA THR A 305 1.29 -4.53 -37.35
C THR A 305 0.01 -3.94 -36.80
N VAL A 306 -0.87 -3.53 -37.70
CA VAL A 306 -2.19 -2.99 -37.39
C VAL A 306 -3.22 -3.91 -38.03
N THR A 307 -4.04 -4.56 -37.19
CA THR A 307 -5.12 -5.43 -37.67
C THR A 307 -6.39 -4.65 -38.03
N GLY A 308 -6.55 -3.46 -37.45
CA GLY A 308 -7.61 -2.52 -37.79
C GLY A 308 -7.18 -1.53 -38.88
N THR A 309 -7.82 -0.37 -38.89
CA THR A 309 -7.56 0.70 -39.86
C THR A 309 -6.49 1.66 -39.37
N THR A 310 -5.60 2.07 -40.27
CA THR A 310 -4.62 3.14 -40.03
C THR A 310 -5.08 4.43 -40.70
N HIS A 311 -5.13 5.53 -39.94
CA HIS A 311 -5.35 6.88 -40.47
C HIS A 311 -4.11 7.74 -40.18
N ILE A 312 -3.57 8.38 -41.21
CA ILE A 312 -2.39 9.24 -41.11
C ILE A 312 -2.73 10.61 -41.71
N THR A 313 -2.56 11.65 -40.91
CA THR A 313 -2.68 13.05 -41.33
C THR A 313 -1.37 13.75 -41.03
N ARG A 314 -0.81 14.45 -42.03
CA ARG A 314 0.46 15.17 -41.92
C ARG A 314 0.33 16.52 -42.62
N ALA A 315 0.84 17.59 -42.00
CA ALA A 315 0.87 18.92 -42.63
C ALA A 315 1.93 19.00 -43.74
N ALA A 316 3.05 18.28 -43.56
CA ALA A 316 4.09 18.09 -44.56
C ALA A 316 4.68 16.68 -44.41
N LEU A 317 5.20 16.12 -45.50
CA LEU A 317 5.88 14.83 -45.52
C LEU A 317 7.14 14.92 -46.37
N ASN A 318 8.27 14.53 -45.78
CA ASN A 318 9.48 14.18 -46.51
C ASN A 318 9.84 12.75 -46.09
N GLU A 319 9.89 11.84 -47.06
CA GLU A 319 10.15 10.42 -46.84
C GLU A 319 11.30 10.01 -47.74
N THR A 320 12.26 9.29 -47.19
CA THR A 320 13.43 8.79 -47.92
C THR A 320 13.65 7.33 -47.54
N SER A 321 13.90 6.49 -48.53
CA SER A 321 14.10 5.05 -48.34
C SER A 321 15.06 4.54 -49.41
N ALA A 322 15.92 3.57 -49.06
CA ALA A 322 16.87 2.99 -50.02
C ALA A 322 16.16 2.05 -51.01
N ALA A 323 15.30 1.17 -50.51
CA ALA A 323 14.45 0.30 -51.31
C ALA A 323 13.06 0.22 -50.66
N THR A 324 12.02 0.30 -51.48
CA THR A 324 10.62 0.29 -51.01
C THR A 324 9.81 -0.71 -51.82
N SER A 325 9.02 -1.52 -51.12
CA SER A 325 8.02 -2.40 -51.73
C SER A 325 6.68 -2.18 -51.03
N GLN A 326 5.66 -1.83 -51.81
CA GLN A 326 4.30 -1.64 -51.33
C GLN A 326 3.38 -2.61 -52.05
N ARG A 327 2.50 -3.27 -51.30
CA ARG A 327 1.51 -4.21 -51.84
C ARG A 327 0.13 -3.84 -51.31
N TYR A 328 -0.79 -3.57 -52.22
CA TYR A 328 -2.19 -3.32 -51.93
C TYR A 328 -3.01 -4.49 -52.48
N THR A 329 -3.84 -5.13 -51.65
CA THR A 329 -4.75 -6.21 -52.07
C THR A 329 -6.11 -5.67 -52.49
N GLY A 330 -6.46 -4.47 -52.06
CA GLY A 330 -7.64 -3.73 -52.49
C GLY A 330 -7.26 -2.53 -53.36
N ASN A 331 -8.21 -1.59 -53.50
CA ASN A 331 -8.02 -0.40 -54.30
C ASN A 331 -6.97 0.54 -53.68
N TYR A 332 -6.12 1.11 -54.54
CA TYR A 332 -5.17 2.17 -54.19
C TYR A 332 -5.55 3.44 -54.94
N THR A 333 -5.82 4.51 -54.20
CA THR A 333 -6.22 5.82 -54.76
C THR A 333 -5.28 6.89 -54.24
N VAL A 334 -4.77 7.72 -55.14
CA VAL A 334 -4.00 8.93 -54.81
C VAL A 334 -4.65 10.12 -55.49
N ARG A 335 -4.71 11.24 -54.79
CA ARG A 335 -5.22 12.51 -55.31
C ARG A 335 -4.17 13.59 -55.07
N TYR A 336 -3.82 14.30 -56.14
CA TYR A 336 -2.98 15.49 -56.09
C TYR A 336 -3.86 16.67 -56.49
N ASP A 337 -3.98 17.67 -55.61
CA ASP A 337 -4.72 18.90 -55.92
C ASP A 337 -3.87 19.91 -56.70
N LEU A 338 -2.55 19.66 -56.77
CA LEU A 338 -1.56 20.45 -57.49
C LEU A 338 -0.62 19.52 -58.28
N THR A 339 0.48 20.04 -58.79
CA THR A 339 1.48 19.29 -59.58
C THR A 339 2.05 18.10 -58.81
N SER A 340 2.22 16.98 -59.52
CA SER A 340 3.03 15.84 -59.09
C SER A 340 4.13 15.58 -60.11
N GLU A 341 5.34 15.28 -59.64
CA GLU A 341 6.52 15.03 -60.48
C GLU A 341 7.17 13.71 -60.08
N PHE A 342 7.53 12.89 -61.06
CA PHE A 342 8.19 11.60 -60.86
C PHE A 342 9.45 11.56 -61.71
N HIS A 343 10.61 11.48 -61.05
CA HIS A 343 11.91 11.41 -61.70
C HIS A 343 12.49 10.01 -61.52
N HIS A 344 12.81 9.35 -62.63
CA HIS A 344 13.41 8.02 -62.64
C HIS A 344 14.72 8.10 -63.42
N GLU A 345 15.84 7.76 -62.79
CA GLU A 345 17.13 7.64 -63.48
C GLU A 345 17.25 6.31 -64.25
N GLY A 346 16.57 5.26 -63.77
CA GLY A 346 16.52 3.95 -64.40
C GLY A 346 15.18 3.66 -65.09
N ASP A 347 14.99 2.40 -65.48
CA ASP A 347 13.78 1.97 -66.17
C ASP A 347 12.54 2.06 -65.29
N ARG A 348 11.50 2.72 -65.81
CA ARG A 348 10.14 2.61 -65.28
C ARG A 348 9.39 1.51 -66.00
N LYS A 349 8.99 0.47 -65.27
CA LYS A 349 8.12 -0.61 -65.78
C LYS A 349 6.73 -0.50 -65.17
N THR A 350 5.71 -0.37 -66.01
CA THR A 350 4.31 -0.36 -65.59
C THR A 350 3.60 -1.52 -66.27
N PHE A 351 3.04 -2.43 -65.48
CA PHE A 351 2.18 -3.49 -65.98
C PHE A 351 0.73 -3.03 -65.83
N ARG A 352 0.05 -2.82 -66.96
CA ARG A 352 -1.37 -2.43 -66.98
C ARG A 352 -2.23 -3.65 -67.28
N GLY A 353 -3.42 -3.71 -66.68
CA GLY A 353 -4.43 -4.70 -67.00
C GLY A 353 -4.99 -4.51 -68.42
N LYS A 354 -6.04 -5.29 -68.76
CA LYS A 354 -6.66 -5.26 -70.09
C LYS A 354 -7.18 -3.87 -70.48
N ASP A 355 -7.64 -3.10 -69.49
CA ASP A 355 -8.26 -1.81 -69.71
C ASP A 355 -7.51 -0.70 -68.94
N ASP A 356 -7.21 0.39 -69.63
CA ASP A 356 -6.68 1.63 -69.08
C ASP A 356 -7.54 2.79 -69.58
N TYR A 357 -7.95 3.67 -68.66
CA TYR A 357 -8.91 4.74 -68.91
C TYR A 357 -8.34 6.04 -68.36
N ALA A 358 -8.14 7.03 -69.23
CA ALA A 358 -7.79 8.39 -68.81
C ALA A 358 -9.05 9.25 -68.89
N ARG A 359 -9.50 9.80 -67.76
CA ARG A 359 -10.63 10.75 -67.74
C ARG A 359 -10.09 12.17 -67.75
N HIS A 360 -10.61 12.98 -68.66
CA HIS A 360 -10.34 14.40 -68.78
C HIS A 360 -11.65 15.19 -68.66
N ASP A 361 -11.57 16.48 -68.35
CA ASP A 361 -12.76 17.34 -68.20
C ASP A 361 -13.61 17.40 -69.49
N THR A 362 -13.05 17.02 -70.63
CA THR A 362 -13.73 16.99 -71.95
C THR A 362 -14.17 15.59 -72.39
N GLY A 363 -14.03 14.54 -71.57
CA GLY A 363 -14.44 13.18 -71.90
C GLY A 363 -13.52 12.08 -71.33
N VAL A 364 -13.85 10.82 -71.61
CA VAL A 364 -13.02 9.66 -71.24
C VAL A 364 -12.29 9.14 -72.47
N ASP A 365 -10.96 9.14 -72.43
CA ASP A 365 -10.14 8.47 -73.43
C ASP A 365 -10.06 6.97 -73.10
N TYR A 366 -10.66 6.18 -73.99
CA TYR A 366 -10.62 4.72 -73.94
C TYR A 366 -9.43 4.22 -74.76
N SER A 367 -8.30 3.91 -74.12
CA SER A 367 -7.21 3.22 -74.80
C SER A 367 -7.39 1.70 -74.70
N CYS A 368 -7.89 1.08 -75.77
CA CYS A 368 -7.88 -0.38 -75.91
C CYS A 368 -6.69 -0.78 -76.83
N PRO A 369 -5.80 -1.72 -76.45
CA PRO A 369 -4.61 -2.04 -77.23
C PRO A 369 -4.85 -2.56 -78.66
N SER A 370 -6.10 -2.84 -79.06
CA SER A 370 -6.43 -3.42 -80.37
C SER A 370 -7.49 -2.68 -81.19
N ASP A 371 -7.88 -1.43 -80.87
CA ASP A 371 -8.84 -0.69 -81.71
C ASP A 371 -8.50 0.81 -81.79
N PRO A 372 -8.05 1.32 -82.96
CA PRO A 372 -7.69 2.73 -83.14
C PRO A 372 -8.88 3.67 -83.43
N SER A 373 -10.14 3.26 -83.22
CA SER A 373 -11.32 4.06 -83.57
C SER A 373 -12.35 4.23 -82.45
N ARG A 374 -11.98 4.92 -81.36
CA ARG A 374 -12.94 5.53 -80.44
C ARG A 374 -12.52 6.94 -80.06
N THR A 375 -12.90 7.92 -80.89
CA THR A 375 -12.95 9.32 -80.49
C THR A 375 -14.29 9.62 -79.81
N SER A 376 -14.21 10.36 -78.71
CA SER A 376 -15.25 10.87 -77.82
C SER A 376 -16.57 11.27 -78.48
N ASP A 377 -17.70 10.79 -77.93
CA ASP A 377 -19.03 11.42 -78.00
C ASP A 377 -20.01 10.92 -76.90
N GLU A 378 -19.51 10.51 -75.71
CA GLU A 378 -20.40 10.25 -74.55
C GLU A 378 -20.09 11.19 -73.37
N ASN A 379 -21.11 11.96 -73.01
CA ASN A 379 -21.11 13.09 -72.07
C ASN A 379 -21.23 12.61 -70.60
N CYS A 380 -20.41 13.17 -69.70
CA CYS A 380 -20.24 12.76 -68.30
C CYS A 380 -21.11 13.57 -67.30
N ASP A 381 -22.44 13.55 -67.44
CA ASP A 381 -23.35 14.14 -66.44
C ASP A 381 -23.84 13.14 -65.36
N ASP A 382 -23.29 11.93 -65.31
CA ASP A 382 -23.65 10.93 -64.28
C ASP A 382 -22.73 11.02 -63.05
N LEU A 383 -23.21 11.74 -62.02
CA LEU A 383 -22.61 11.89 -60.69
C LEU A 383 -22.91 10.70 -59.74
N THR A 384 -23.34 9.54 -60.23
CA THR A 384 -23.56 8.39 -59.36
C THR A 384 -22.24 7.81 -58.85
N VAL A 385 -22.05 7.85 -57.53
CA VAL A 385 -20.95 7.17 -56.84
C VAL A 385 -21.02 5.67 -57.19
N PRO A 386 -19.94 5.03 -57.68
CA PRO A 386 -19.95 3.60 -57.94
C PRO A 386 -20.30 2.84 -56.66
N THR A 387 -21.35 2.04 -56.71
CA THR A 387 -21.76 1.18 -55.59
C THR A 387 -20.69 0.14 -55.34
N VAL A 388 -20.14 0.14 -54.12
CA VAL A 388 -19.21 -0.90 -53.64
C VAL A 388 -19.96 -2.24 -53.65
N PRO A 389 -19.43 -3.30 -54.29
CA PRO A 389 -20.03 -4.61 -54.17
C PRO A 389 -19.96 -5.08 -52.72
N THR A 390 -21.11 -5.23 -52.08
CA THR A 390 -21.25 -5.93 -50.81
C THR A 390 -21.02 -7.43 -51.03
N SER A 391 -19.89 -7.91 -50.51
CA SER A 391 -19.63 -9.23 -49.96
C SER A 391 -20.13 -10.48 -50.73
N ALA A 392 -19.20 -11.34 -51.12
CA ALA A 392 -19.40 -12.78 -50.98
C ALA A 392 -18.06 -13.50 -50.79
N THR A 393 -17.95 -14.11 -49.61
CA THR A 393 -17.02 -15.14 -49.17
C THR A 393 -17.17 -16.41 -50.00
N ALA A 394 -16.05 -17.07 -50.36
CA ALA A 394 -15.81 -18.53 -50.31
C ALA A 394 -14.63 -18.85 -51.27
N VAL A 395 -13.45 -19.27 -50.79
CA VAL A 395 -13.10 -20.65 -50.35
C VAL A 395 -13.17 -21.63 -51.55
N ALA A 396 -12.20 -22.48 -51.89
CA ALA A 396 -10.82 -22.75 -51.50
C ALA A 396 -10.29 -23.85 -52.47
N ASN A 397 -9.11 -24.42 -52.14
CA ASN A 397 -8.61 -25.77 -52.48
C ASN A 397 -7.69 -25.87 -53.71
N THR A 398 -6.49 -26.48 -53.64
CA THR A 398 -6.05 -27.74 -52.99
C THR A 398 -4.56 -27.63 -52.58
N ASP A 399 -4.04 -28.26 -51.52
CA ASP A 399 -3.92 -29.71 -51.34
C ASP A 399 -3.68 -30.15 -49.86
N ARG A 400 -4.55 -31.08 -49.38
CA ARG A 400 -4.31 -32.29 -48.52
C ARG A 400 -3.83 -32.14 -47.05
N THR A 401 -4.33 -32.87 -46.05
CA THR A 401 -5.07 -34.17 -45.89
C THR A 401 -5.92 -34.09 -44.61
N ASP A 402 -7.23 -34.39 -44.63
CA ASP A 402 -7.90 -35.69 -44.34
C ASP A 402 -8.34 -35.84 -42.86
N ASP A 403 -9.55 -36.40 -42.74
CA ASP A 403 -10.20 -37.07 -41.60
C ASP A 403 -10.90 -36.17 -40.56
N GLU A 404 -12.24 -36.00 -40.68
CA GLU A 404 -13.30 -36.88 -40.14
C GLU A 404 -13.66 -36.50 -38.68
N VAL A 405 -14.90 -36.42 -38.18
CA VAL A 405 -16.26 -36.50 -38.72
C VAL A 405 -17.22 -36.21 -37.53
N GLN A 406 -18.48 -35.91 -37.84
CA GLN A 406 -19.68 -36.03 -36.98
C GLN A 406 -20.20 -34.85 -36.11
N GLU A 407 -21.10 -34.09 -36.73
CA GLU A 407 -22.56 -34.08 -36.50
C GLU A 407 -23.12 -33.88 -35.07
N ALA A 408 -23.91 -32.80 -34.94
CA ALA A 408 -25.36 -32.83 -34.69
C ALA A 408 -25.84 -31.88 -33.56
N LYS A 409 -26.87 -31.08 -33.91
CA LYS A 409 -27.96 -30.53 -33.05
C LYS A 409 -27.60 -29.35 -32.14
N ASP A 410 -28.42 -28.34 -31.90
CA ASP A 410 -29.77 -27.92 -32.29
C ASP A 410 -29.84 -26.45 -31.80
N SER A 411 -30.17 -25.46 -32.62
CA SER A 411 -31.47 -24.78 -32.70
C SER A 411 -32.01 -24.16 -31.39
N LEU A 412 -32.52 -22.92 -31.56
CA LEU A 412 -33.46 -22.16 -30.70
C LEU A 412 -32.77 -21.39 -29.57
N GLY A 413 -32.92 -20.08 -29.42
CA GLY A 413 -34.13 -19.28 -29.63
C GLY A 413 -34.57 -18.78 -28.27
N ASP A 414 -34.03 -17.61 -27.87
CA ASP A 414 -34.60 -16.54 -27.02
C ASP A 414 -33.51 -15.53 -26.65
#